data_AF-A0A6L7Y8Z4-F1
#
_entry.id   AF-A0A6L7Y8Z4-F1
#
_cell.length_a   1.000
_cell.length_b   1.000
_cell.length_c   1.000
_cell.angle_alpha   90.00
_cell.angle_beta   90.00
_cell.angle_gamma   90.00
#
_symmetry.space_group_name_H-M   'P 1'
#
loop_
_entity.id
_entity.type
_entity.pdbx_description
1 polymer ?
#
loop_
_entity_poly.entity_id
_entity_poly.type
_entity_poly.pdbx_seq_one_letter_code
_entity_poly.pdbx_strand_id
1 'polypeptide(L)'
;MPVLDEATQERLIPMLAPHAPRPTNPVDLAGDFRDVRLFSQVADILADLPYIDGLILSGPGGAGGDERTRETAERMATIPERTGKPVVGVGMRRMADDISSEVFREHTIPSYETPEESARAMHALATYAAIRRDLHGE
;
A
#
# COMPACT_ATOMS: atom_id res chain seq x y z
N MET A 1 0.12 -15.36 1.50
CA MET A 1 0.75 -14.03 1.46
C MET A 1 2.21 -14.22 1.08
N PRO A 2 2.75 -13.47 0.11
CA PRO A 2 4.14 -13.62 -0.31
C PRO A 2 5.08 -13.29 0.85
N VAL A 3 6.15 -14.08 0.97
CA VAL A 3 7.28 -13.77 1.83
C VAL A 3 8.24 -12.91 1.02
N LEU A 4 8.67 -11.76 1.55
CA LEU A 4 9.66 -10.92 0.87
C LEU A 4 11.01 -11.66 0.79
N ASP A 5 11.68 -11.61 -0.35
CA ASP A 5 13.02 -12.20 -0.47
C ASP A 5 14.04 -11.47 0.43
N GLU A 6 15.12 -12.16 0.79
CA GLU A 6 16.12 -11.61 1.72
C GLU A 6 16.73 -10.30 1.23
N ALA A 7 16.96 -10.17 -0.08
CA ALA A 7 17.52 -8.96 -0.68
C ALA A 7 16.59 -7.75 -0.50
N THR A 8 15.28 -7.96 -0.66
CA THR A 8 14.26 -6.94 -0.41
C THR A 8 14.19 -6.59 1.07
N GLN A 9 14.27 -7.58 1.96
CA GLN A 9 14.30 -7.32 3.40
C GLN A 9 15.53 -6.49 3.80
N GLU A 10 16.70 -6.86 3.30
CA GLU A 10 17.96 -6.12 3.52
C GLU A 10 17.92 -4.70 2.95
N ARG A 11 17.25 -4.50 1.81
CA ARG A 11 17.03 -3.17 1.24
C ARG A 11 16.11 -2.29 2.10
N LEU A 12 15.09 -2.88 2.72
CA LEU A 12 14.11 -2.15 3.53
C LEU A 12 14.59 -1.86 4.96
N ILE A 13 15.33 -2.77 5.59
CA ILE A 13 15.85 -2.63 6.97
C ILE A 13 16.47 -1.25 7.26
N PRO A 14 17.38 -0.69 6.45
CA PRO A 14 18.00 0.61 6.74
C PRO A 14 17.02 1.80 6.67
N MET A 15 15.84 1.62 6.07
CA MET A 15 14.80 2.65 5.98
C MET A 15 13.89 2.66 7.22
N LEU A 16 13.81 1.55 7.96
CA LEU A 16 12.90 1.38 9.09
C LEU A 16 13.50 1.91 10.39
N ALA A 17 12.63 2.20 11.37
CA ALA A 17 13.06 2.50 12.72
C ALA A 17 13.85 1.30 13.32
N PRO A 18 14.80 1.51 14.25
CA PRO A 18 15.57 0.42 14.84
C PRO A 18 14.73 -0.64 15.60
N HIS A 19 13.54 -0.27 16.06
CA HIS A 19 12.56 -1.16 16.70
C HIS A 19 11.54 -1.75 15.69
N ALA A 20 11.69 -1.37 14.42
CA ALA A 20 11.24 -2.05 13.22
C ALA A 20 11.15 -3.58 13.37
N PRO A 21 9.99 -4.29 13.31
CA PRO A 21 10.09 -5.72 13.06
C PRO A 21 10.74 -5.94 11.69
N ARG A 22 11.37 -7.11 11.49
CA ARG A 22 11.95 -7.43 10.19
C ARG A 22 10.85 -7.37 9.11
N PRO A 23 11.06 -6.65 7.99
CA PRO A 23 10.01 -6.43 7.00
C PRO A 23 9.65 -7.74 6.32
N THR A 24 8.48 -8.29 6.65
CA THR A 24 7.96 -9.51 6.02
C THR A 24 6.64 -9.19 5.33
N ASN A 25 5.56 -9.88 5.68
CA ASN A 25 4.21 -9.52 5.25
C ASN A 25 3.27 -9.62 6.46
N PRO A 26 2.80 -8.48 7.01
CA PRO A 26 2.93 -7.12 6.48
C PRO A 26 4.34 -6.50 6.64
N VAL A 27 4.59 -5.41 5.90
CA VAL A 27 5.70 -4.50 6.20
C VAL A 27 5.19 -3.45 7.18
N ASP A 28 5.65 -3.54 8.43
CA ASP A 28 5.24 -2.64 9.51
C ASP A 28 6.28 -1.53 9.70
N LEU A 29 5.84 -0.28 9.55
CA LEU A 29 6.67 0.91 9.76
C LEU A 29 6.77 1.30 11.24
N ALA A 30 6.17 0.53 12.15
CA ALA A 30 6.14 0.73 13.61
C ALA A 30 5.73 2.14 14.07
N GLY A 31 4.80 2.77 13.33
CA GLY A 31 4.36 4.14 13.62
C GLY A 31 5.49 5.17 13.49
N ASP A 32 6.46 4.91 12.62
CA ASP A 32 7.53 5.84 12.32
C ASP A 32 7.02 7.03 11.50
N PHE A 33 6.88 8.17 12.17
CA PHE A 33 6.42 9.42 11.58
C PHE A 33 7.56 10.43 11.35
N ARG A 34 8.82 9.98 11.34
CA ARG A 34 9.98 10.86 11.12
C ARG A 34 10.01 11.46 9.71
N ASP A 35 9.60 10.69 8.72
CA ASP A 35 9.46 11.12 7.33
C ASP A 35 8.25 10.43 6.68
N VAL A 36 7.21 11.20 6.39
CA VAL A 36 5.98 10.69 5.75
C VAL A 36 6.25 10.03 4.39
N ARG A 37 7.32 10.43 3.69
CA ARG A 37 7.70 9.84 2.39
C ARG A 37 8.11 8.38 2.50
N LEU A 38 8.43 7.88 3.69
CA LEU A 38 8.74 6.47 3.91
C LEU A 38 7.60 5.57 3.41
N PHE A 39 6.34 6.00 3.57
CA PHE A 39 5.16 5.25 3.12
C PHE A 39 5.18 5.01 1.60
N SER A 40 5.41 6.07 0.82
CA SER A 40 5.44 5.96 -0.65
C SER A 40 6.71 5.30 -1.17
N GLN A 41 7.86 5.49 -0.51
CA GLN A 41 9.11 4.82 -0.87
C GLN A 41 9.02 3.31 -0.67
N VAL A 42 8.47 2.85 0.47
CA VAL A 42 8.27 1.42 0.71
C VAL A 42 7.22 0.86 -0.26
N ALA A 43 6.10 1.57 -0.47
CA ALA A 43 5.07 1.14 -1.41
C ALA A 43 5.61 0.99 -2.84
N ASP A 44 6.44 1.93 -3.31
CA ASP A 44 7.12 1.86 -4.61
C ASP A 44 8.03 0.63 -4.72
N ILE A 45 8.88 0.40 -3.72
CA ILE A 45 9.77 -0.76 -3.69
C ILE A 45 8.96 -2.04 -3.83
N LEU A 46 7.88 -2.19 -3.06
CA LEU A 46 7.02 -3.36 -3.10
C LEU A 46 6.27 -3.50 -4.43
N ALA A 47 5.78 -2.40 -4.99
CA ALA A 47 5.08 -2.37 -6.26
C ALA A 47 5.98 -2.77 -7.44
N ASP A 48 7.28 -2.51 -7.37
CA ASP A 48 8.22 -2.87 -8.43
C ASP A 48 8.65 -4.36 -8.39
N LEU A 49 8.35 -5.09 -7.31
CA LEU A 49 8.75 -6.49 -7.18
C LEU A 49 7.90 -7.40 -8.09
N PRO A 50 8.50 -8.24 -8.93
CA PRO A 50 7.77 -9.05 -9.91
C PRO A 50 6.84 -10.10 -9.28
N TYR A 51 7.09 -10.48 -8.03
CA TYR A 51 6.29 -11.46 -7.28
C TYR A 51 5.22 -10.84 -6.38
N ILE A 52 5.03 -9.52 -6.44
CA ILE A 52 3.95 -8.80 -5.75
C ILE A 52 2.90 -8.42 -6.79
N ASP A 53 1.70 -8.96 -6.65
CA ASP A 53 0.60 -8.75 -7.60
C ASP A 53 -0.35 -7.59 -7.22
N GLY A 54 -0.24 -7.07 -6.00
CA GLY A 54 -1.13 -6.02 -5.49
C GLY A 54 -0.76 -5.60 -4.07
N LEU A 55 -1.25 -4.45 -3.65
CA LEU A 55 -0.91 -3.85 -2.35
C LEU A 55 -2.17 -3.47 -1.56
N ILE A 56 -2.11 -3.70 -0.25
CA ILE A 56 -3.02 -3.10 0.72
C ILE A 56 -2.19 -2.09 1.51
N LEU A 57 -2.56 -0.81 1.44
CA LEU A 57 -1.77 0.30 1.99
C LEU A 57 -2.56 1.06 3.05
N SER A 58 -1.93 1.34 4.19
CA SER A 58 -2.41 2.38 5.10
C SER A 58 -2.12 3.75 4.50
N GLY A 59 -2.94 4.76 4.81
CA GLY A 59 -2.63 6.13 4.44
C GLY A 59 -1.38 6.62 5.16
N PRO A 60 -0.57 7.52 4.56
CA PRO A 60 0.52 8.16 5.26
C PRO A 60 0.00 8.88 6.51
N GLY A 61 0.34 8.34 7.69
CA GLY A 61 -0.03 8.91 8.98
C GLY A 61 1.05 9.85 9.51
N GLY A 62 0.67 10.79 10.37
CA GLY A 62 1.57 11.71 11.05
C GLY A 62 0.89 13.06 11.29
N ALA A 63 1.04 13.64 12.49
CA ALA A 63 0.42 14.90 12.85
C ALA A 63 0.95 16.05 11.97
N GLY A 64 0.24 16.32 10.87
CA GLY A 64 0.62 17.34 9.90
C GLY A 64 0.01 17.00 8.54
N GLY A 65 -1.26 17.37 8.35
CA GLY A 65 -1.87 17.45 7.02
C GLY A 65 -1.21 18.58 6.23
N ASP A 66 0.04 18.38 5.82
CA ASP A 66 0.84 19.29 5.02
C ASP A 66 1.02 18.76 3.59
N GLU A 67 1.61 19.58 2.73
CA GLU A 67 1.84 19.27 1.31
C GLU A 67 2.57 17.92 1.10
N ARG A 68 3.47 17.53 2.00
CA ARG A 68 4.23 16.28 1.85
C ARG A 68 3.36 15.06 2.07
N THR A 69 2.35 15.14 2.93
CA THR A 69 1.36 14.07 3.09
C THR A 69 0.55 13.89 1.81
N ARG A 70 0.15 15.00 1.17
CA ARG A 70 -0.52 14.98 -0.14
C ARG A 70 0.37 14.36 -1.22
N GLU A 71 1.59 14.86 -1.40
CA GLU A 71 2.56 14.32 -2.37
C GLU A 71 2.83 12.81 -2.15
N THR A 72 2.94 12.39 -0.88
CA THR A 72 3.14 10.98 -0.52
C THR A 72 1.92 10.14 -0.89
N ALA A 73 0.71 10.61 -0.55
CA ALA A 73 -0.52 9.93 -0.90
C ALA A 73 -0.70 9.85 -2.43
N GLU A 74 -0.40 10.91 -3.18
CA GLU A 74 -0.50 10.95 -4.65
C GLU A 74 0.47 9.95 -5.28
N ARG A 75 1.69 9.87 -4.75
CA ARG A 75 2.68 8.89 -5.19
C ARG A 75 2.23 7.44 -4.96
N MET A 76 1.54 7.18 -3.85
CA MET A 76 0.95 5.86 -3.58
C MET A 76 -0.26 5.58 -4.47
N ALA A 77 -1.11 6.59 -4.70
CA ALA A 77 -2.34 6.45 -5.47
C ALA A 77 -2.08 6.27 -6.98
N THR A 78 -0.93 6.70 -7.49
CA THR A 78 -0.50 6.49 -8.89
C THR A 78 0.17 5.14 -9.16
N ILE A 79 0.37 4.29 -8.14
CA ILE A 79 0.96 2.95 -8.31
C ILE A 79 0.22 2.08 -9.34
N PRO A 80 -1.13 2.02 -9.36
CA PRO A 80 -1.84 1.23 -10.36
C PRO A 80 -1.58 1.69 -11.79
N GLU A 81 -1.52 3.00 -12.02
CA GLU A 81 -1.23 3.57 -13.35
C GLU A 81 0.19 3.24 -13.82
N ARG A 82 1.14 3.22 -12.88
CA ARG A 82 2.56 2.96 -13.16
C ARG A 82 2.90 1.50 -13.35
N THR A 83 2.26 0.61 -12.60
CA THR A 83 2.66 -0.80 -12.49
C THR A 83 1.61 -1.78 -12.98
N GLY A 84 0.36 -1.34 -13.18
CA GLY A 84 -0.79 -2.20 -13.48
C GLY A 84 -1.28 -3.01 -12.28
N LYS A 85 -0.70 -2.82 -11.09
CA LYS A 85 -1.03 -3.60 -9.89
C LYS A 85 -2.11 -2.90 -9.05
N PRO A 86 -3.17 -3.61 -8.62
CA PRO A 86 -4.21 -3.02 -7.78
C PRO A 86 -3.68 -2.56 -6.43
N VAL A 87 -4.17 -1.41 -5.98
CA VAL A 87 -3.97 -0.87 -4.63
C VAL A 87 -5.33 -0.78 -3.94
N VAL A 88 -5.36 -1.18 -2.66
CA VAL A 88 -6.52 -1.01 -1.77
C VAL A 88 -6.07 -0.24 -0.52
N GLY A 89 -6.80 0.81 -0.17
CA GLY A 89 -6.58 1.56 1.08
C GLY A 89 -7.20 0.88 2.30
N VAL A 90 -6.50 0.87 3.43
CA VAL A 90 -7.01 0.38 4.73
C VAL A 90 -6.96 1.47 5.80
N GLY A 91 -7.99 1.53 6.66
CA GLY A 91 -8.03 2.42 7.81
C GLY A 91 -8.42 3.87 7.49
N MET A 92 -8.76 4.17 6.24
CA MET A 92 -8.94 5.55 5.75
C MET A 92 -10.31 6.13 6.10
N ARG A 93 -11.36 5.31 6.28
CA ARG A 93 -12.71 5.81 6.65
C ARG A 93 -12.84 6.34 8.08
N ARG A 94 -11.98 5.92 9.02
CA ARG A 94 -11.94 6.51 10.36
C ARG A 94 -11.39 7.94 10.36
N MET A 95 -10.67 8.31 9.30
CA MET A 95 -10.10 9.63 9.04
C MET A 95 -10.85 10.29 7.89
N ALA A 96 -12.18 10.34 7.97
CA ALA A 96 -13.08 10.70 6.86
C ALA A 96 -12.85 12.10 6.25
N ASP A 97 -11.93 12.90 6.79
CA ASP A 97 -11.57 14.24 6.30
C ASP A 97 -10.04 14.46 6.26
N ASP A 98 -9.23 13.39 6.20
CA ASP A 98 -7.77 13.53 6.04
C ASP A 98 -7.33 13.48 4.56
N ILE A 99 -6.24 14.20 4.27
CA ILE A 99 -5.65 14.38 2.93
C ILE A 99 -5.45 13.05 2.22
N SER A 100 -5.02 12.01 2.93
CA SER A 100 -4.80 10.68 2.36
C SER A 100 -6.08 10.09 1.75
N SER A 101 -7.20 10.23 2.46
CA SER A 101 -8.51 9.73 2.03
C SER A 101 -9.05 10.51 0.85
N GLU A 102 -8.83 11.85 0.82
CA GLU A 102 -9.18 12.72 -0.30
C GLU A 102 -8.43 12.28 -1.57
N VAL A 103 -7.11 12.20 -1.50
CA VAL A 103 -6.25 11.85 -2.64
C VAL A 103 -6.59 10.45 -3.18
N PHE A 104 -6.74 9.45 -2.29
CA PHE A 104 -7.10 8.11 -2.72
C PHE A 104 -8.46 8.10 -3.44
N ARG A 105 -9.42 8.91 -2.99
CA ARG A 105 -10.72 9.06 -3.65
C ARG A 105 -10.62 9.75 -5.01
N GLU A 106 -9.80 10.80 -5.13
CA GLU A 106 -9.55 11.52 -6.39
C GLU A 106 -8.93 10.60 -7.46
N HIS A 107 -8.04 9.71 -7.05
CA HIS A 107 -7.41 8.70 -7.91
C HIS A 107 -8.21 7.40 -8.05
N THR A 108 -9.46 7.36 -7.56
CA THR A 108 -10.34 6.18 -7.68
C THR A 108 -9.81 4.92 -6.98
N ILE A 109 -8.99 5.08 -5.93
CA ILE A 109 -8.45 3.98 -5.14
C ILE A 109 -9.47 3.55 -4.07
N PRO A 110 -9.95 2.29 -4.11
CA PRO A 110 -10.93 1.81 -3.14
C PRO A 110 -10.29 1.73 -1.76
N SER A 111 -10.95 2.35 -0.77
CA SER A 111 -10.43 2.47 0.59
C SER A 111 -11.50 2.08 1.61
N TYR A 112 -11.13 1.24 2.58
CA TYR A 112 -12.05 0.66 3.54
C TYR A 112 -11.67 0.99 4.99
N GLU A 113 -12.61 0.82 5.92
CA GLU A 113 -12.36 1.15 7.32
C GLU A 113 -11.48 0.09 7.98
N THR A 114 -11.77 -1.18 7.70
CA THR A 114 -11.10 -2.28 8.41
C THR A 114 -10.14 -3.07 7.53
N PRO A 115 -9.11 -3.70 8.12
CA PRO A 115 -8.25 -4.65 7.42
C PRO A 115 -9.03 -5.80 6.76
N GLU A 116 -10.10 -6.28 7.39
CA GLU A 116 -10.93 -7.37 6.86
C GLU A 116 -11.72 -6.94 5.63
N GLU A 117 -12.25 -5.71 5.61
CA GLU A 117 -12.89 -5.15 4.42
C GLU A 117 -11.90 -5.01 3.27
N SER A 118 -10.71 -4.49 3.56
CA SER A 118 -9.63 -4.31 2.58
C SER A 118 -9.15 -5.64 2.01
N ALA A 119 -8.99 -6.65 2.87
CA ALA A 119 -8.64 -8.01 2.47
C ALA A 119 -9.75 -8.65 1.61
N ARG A 120 -11.03 -8.44 1.94
CA ARG A 120 -12.16 -8.92 1.11
C ARG A 120 -12.15 -8.27 -0.27
N ALA A 121 -11.90 -6.97 -0.35
CA ALA A 121 -11.81 -6.28 -1.64
C ALA A 121 -10.65 -6.81 -2.50
N MET A 122 -9.46 -6.96 -1.91
CA MET A 122 -8.31 -7.54 -2.61
C MET A 122 -8.57 -8.99 -3.04
N HIS A 123 -9.23 -9.79 -2.19
CA HIS A 123 -9.60 -11.17 -2.52
C HIS A 123 -10.58 -11.24 -3.70
N ALA A 124 -11.54 -10.30 -3.78
CA ALA A 124 -12.45 -10.21 -4.91
C ALA A 124 -11.73 -9.91 -6.23
N LEU A 125 -10.74 -8.99 -6.21
CA LEU A 125 -9.90 -8.69 -7.38
C LEU A 125 -9.11 -9.92 -7.83
N ALA A 126 -8.45 -10.62 -6.89
CA ALA A 126 -7.69 -11.83 -7.19
C ALA A 126 -8.57 -12.95 -7.76
N THR A 127 -9.76 -13.13 -7.19
CA THR A 127 -10.75 -14.13 -7.63
C THR A 127 -11.24 -13.82 -9.04
N TYR A 128 -11.57 -12.56 -9.32
CA TYR A 128 -12.01 -12.14 -10.64
C TYR A 128 -10.90 -12.32 -11.68
N ALA A 129 -9.65 -11.98 -11.34
CA ALA A 129 -8.50 -12.21 -12.22
C ALA A 129 -8.31 -13.71 -12.55
N ALA A 130 -8.50 -14.60 -11.57
CA ALA A 130 -8.45 -16.04 -11.80
C ALA A 130 -9.57 -16.51 -12.74
N ILE A 131 -10.81 -16.10 -12.49
CA ILE A 131 -11.95 -16.43 -13.36
C ILE A 131 -11.71 -15.92 -14.79
N ARG A 132 -11.16 -14.72 -14.96
CA ARG A 132 -10.84 -14.17 -16.27
C ARG A 132 -9.77 -14.98 -17.00
N ARG A 133 -8.70 -15.41 -16.33
CA ARG A 133 -7.69 -16.29 -16.92
C ARG A 133 -8.29 -17.61 -17.38
N ASP A 134 -9.11 -18.24 -16.54
CA ASP A 134 -9.79 -19.50 -16.87
C ASP A 134 -10.72 -19.36 -18.09
N LEU A 135 -11.42 -18.23 -18.21
CA LEU A 135 -12.32 -17.96 -19.34
C LEU A 135 -11.57 -17.62 -20.64
N HIS A 136 -10.37 -17.05 -20.55
CA HIS A 136 -9.60 -16.60 -21.71
C HIS A 136 -8.43 -17.53 -22.09
N GLY A 137 -8.18 -18.59 -21.31
CA GLY A 137 -7.20 -19.64 -21.64
C GLY A 137 -5.74 -19.20 -21.54
N GLU A 138 -5.45 -18.20 -20.69
CA GLU A 138 -4.10 -17.71 -20.39
C GLU A 138 -3.53 -18.31 -19.09
#